data_AF-A0A3G6MDH0-F1
#
_entry.id   AF-A0A3G6MDH0-F1
#
_cell.length_a   1.000
_cell.length_b   1.000
_cell.length_c   1.000
_cell.angle_alpha   90.00
_cell.angle_beta   90.00
_cell.angle_gamma   90.00
#
_symmetry.space_group_name_H-M   'P 1'
#
loop_
_entity.id
_entity.type
_entity.pdbx_description
1 polymer ?
#
loop_
_entity_poly.entity_id
_entity_poly.type
_entity_poly.pdbx_seq_one_letter_code
_entity_poly.pdbx_strand_id
1 'polypeptide(L)'
;MSIFADNIVFLRGKKNLTQQKLADELILTRSRYVSYEYEKAEPPIDVLIRISKYYNISIDLLVTVDIRKYPIDDILNLPNNRVVLPIVVDKDGNNYIEIVPQKASMGYLKGFNDPGYIEKLMRILLPFLKNGKYRGFLADGDSMPPFADQSIIIGEYVEKLDDLKLDKDYVFVTREGITYKTFLKRNKKSITVAADNLFYEPYNIALGDIVEIWSYVMGILPKDYKPLMPDYANLKMMIGDLKTTILNLENKVSSF
;
A
#
# COMPACT_ATOMS: atom_id res chain seq x y z
N MET A 1 -19.55 -9.57 -21.54
CA MET A 1 -19.32 -10.74 -20.70
C MET A 1 -18.91 -10.25 -19.32
N SER A 2 -19.41 -10.88 -18.26
CA SER A 2 -19.03 -10.69 -16.87
C SER A 2 -17.56 -11.03 -16.69
N ILE A 3 -16.88 -10.25 -15.83
CA ILE A 3 -15.46 -10.47 -15.46
C ILE A 3 -15.24 -11.93 -15.06
N PHE A 4 -16.16 -12.49 -14.27
CA PHE A 4 -16.07 -13.87 -13.82
C PHE A 4 -16.10 -14.89 -14.97
N ALA A 5 -17.03 -14.73 -15.92
CA ALA A 5 -17.19 -15.65 -17.05
C ALA A 5 -15.95 -15.62 -17.96
N ASP A 6 -15.48 -14.42 -18.27
CA ASP A 6 -14.25 -14.20 -19.03
C ASP A 6 -13.03 -14.84 -18.35
N ASN A 7 -12.92 -14.70 -17.03
CA ASN A 7 -11.85 -15.26 -16.22
C ASN A 7 -11.84 -16.80 -16.25
N ILE A 8 -12.98 -17.45 -16.04
CA ILE A 8 -13.03 -18.92 -16.02
C ILE A 8 -12.78 -19.54 -17.41
N VAL A 9 -13.21 -18.88 -18.48
CA VAL A 9 -12.91 -19.30 -19.87
C VAL A 9 -11.41 -19.21 -20.13
N PHE A 10 -10.78 -18.10 -19.73
CA PHE A 10 -9.35 -17.90 -19.89
C PHE A 10 -8.53 -18.93 -19.09
N LEU A 11 -8.86 -19.15 -17.82
CA LEU A 11 -8.17 -20.13 -16.97
C LEU A 11 -8.30 -21.55 -17.51
N ARG A 12 -9.49 -21.92 -18.00
CA ARG A 12 -9.71 -23.21 -18.65
C ARG A 12 -8.85 -23.36 -19.91
N GLY A 13 -8.80 -22.32 -20.73
CA GLY A 13 -7.97 -22.29 -21.95
C GLY A 13 -6.48 -22.45 -21.65
N LYS A 14 -5.99 -21.81 -20.59
CA LYS A 14 -4.57 -21.90 -20.18
C LYS A 14 -4.16 -23.29 -19.71
N LYS A 15 -5.07 -24.06 -19.13
CA LYS A 15 -4.86 -25.48 -18.81
C LYS A 15 -5.16 -26.44 -19.97
N ASN A 16 -5.55 -25.93 -21.15
CA ASN A 16 -5.97 -26.71 -22.32
C ASN A 16 -7.09 -27.74 -22.01
N LEU A 17 -8.06 -27.35 -21.18
CA LEU A 17 -9.15 -28.22 -20.76
C LEU A 17 -10.43 -28.01 -21.59
N THR A 18 -11.14 -29.09 -21.85
CA THR A 18 -12.50 -29.02 -22.41
C THR A 18 -13.49 -28.63 -21.31
N GLN A 19 -14.64 -28.09 -21.71
CA GLN A 19 -15.74 -27.76 -20.77
C GLN A 19 -16.22 -28.99 -19.99
N GLN A 20 -16.23 -30.17 -20.63
CA GLN A 20 -16.58 -31.43 -19.97
C GLN A 20 -15.55 -31.77 -18.90
N LYS A 21 -14.26 -31.81 -19.26
CA LYS A 21 -13.20 -32.21 -18.33
C LYS A 21 -13.14 -31.30 -17.10
N LEU A 22 -13.28 -29.98 -17.28
CA LEU A 22 -13.29 -29.07 -16.14
C LEU A 22 -14.57 -29.19 -15.29
N ALA A 23 -15.72 -29.44 -15.90
CA ALA A 23 -16.95 -29.70 -15.16
C ALA A 23 -16.80 -30.94 -14.25
N ASP A 24 -16.19 -32.01 -14.78
CA ASP A 24 -15.95 -33.25 -14.03
C ASP A 24 -15.01 -33.00 -12.83
N GLU A 25 -13.91 -32.28 -13.02
CA GLU A 25 -12.97 -31.88 -11.96
C GLU A 25 -13.62 -31.01 -10.87
N LEU A 26 -14.59 -30.17 -11.25
CA LEU A 26 -15.34 -29.32 -10.31
C LEU A 26 -16.56 -30.01 -9.68
N ILE A 27 -16.82 -31.29 -10.03
CA ILE A 27 -17.98 -32.06 -9.60
C ILE A 27 -19.29 -31.33 -10.00
N LEU A 28 -19.38 -30.99 -11.28
CA LEU A 28 -20.50 -30.31 -11.92
C LEU A 28 -20.91 -31.06 -13.19
N THR A 29 -22.19 -30.95 -13.57
CA THR A 29 -22.59 -31.36 -14.92
C THR A 29 -22.04 -30.37 -15.94
N ARG A 30 -21.71 -30.85 -17.14
CA ARG A 30 -21.24 -29.98 -18.23
C ARG A 30 -22.19 -28.82 -18.50
N SER A 31 -23.49 -29.08 -18.58
CA SER A 31 -24.49 -28.03 -18.80
C SER A 31 -24.44 -26.93 -17.74
N ARG A 32 -24.27 -27.32 -16.47
CA ARG A 32 -24.15 -26.38 -15.36
C ARG A 32 -22.89 -25.54 -15.45
N TYR A 33 -21.73 -26.13 -15.72
CA TYR A 33 -20.49 -25.37 -15.90
C TYR A 33 -20.56 -24.42 -17.10
N VAL A 34 -21.07 -24.90 -18.23
CA VAL A 34 -21.27 -24.13 -19.46
C VAL A 34 -22.18 -22.93 -19.22
N SER A 35 -23.21 -23.05 -18.38
CA SER A 35 -24.09 -21.94 -18.04
C SER A 35 -23.35 -20.78 -17.36
N TYR A 36 -22.25 -21.05 -16.65
CA TYR A 36 -21.41 -20.03 -16.03
C TYR A 36 -20.50 -19.34 -17.04
N GLU A 37 -19.91 -20.07 -17.99
CA GLU A 37 -19.07 -19.47 -19.04
C GLU A 37 -19.86 -18.56 -19.99
N TYR A 38 -21.13 -18.89 -20.24
CA TYR A 38 -22.01 -18.12 -21.12
C TYR A 38 -22.96 -17.17 -20.37
N GLU A 39 -22.75 -16.95 -19.07
CA GLU A 39 -23.55 -16.02 -18.24
C GLU A 39 -25.06 -16.32 -18.23
N LYS A 40 -25.43 -17.57 -18.43
CA LYS A 40 -26.83 -18.02 -18.32
C LYS A 40 -27.26 -18.24 -16.87
N ALA A 41 -26.30 -18.41 -15.96
CA ALA A 41 -26.54 -18.55 -14.53
C ALA A 41 -25.37 -17.98 -13.73
N GLU A 42 -25.63 -17.56 -12.50
CA GLU A 42 -24.59 -17.23 -11.53
C GLU A 42 -24.17 -18.48 -10.74
N PRO A 43 -22.87 -18.67 -10.45
CA PRO A 43 -22.40 -19.76 -9.63
C PRO A 43 -22.76 -19.53 -8.15
N PRO A 44 -23.33 -20.52 -7.46
CA PRO A 44 -23.50 -20.43 -6.01
C PRO A 44 -22.15 -20.46 -5.30
N ILE A 45 -22.14 -20.03 -4.03
CA ILE A 45 -20.91 -19.85 -3.23
C ILE A 45 -20.07 -21.12 -3.16
N ASP A 46 -20.69 -22.29 -3.04
CA ASP A 46 -19.99 -23.58 -3.00
C ASP A 46 -19.25 -23.89 -4.32
N VAL A 47 -19.77 -23.44 -5.46
CA VAL A 47 -19.12 -23.56 -6.76
C VAL A 47 -17.98 -22.57 -6.88
N LEU A 48 -18.16 -21.33 -6.43
CA LEU A 48 -17.08 -20.32 -6.38
C LEU A 48 -15.90 -20.81 -5.53
N ILE A 49 -16.18 -21.41 -4.36
CA ILE A 49 -15.14 -22.02 -3.51
C ILE A 49 -14.40 -23.15 -4.23
N ARG A 50 -15.12 -23.99 -4.98
CA ARG A 50 -14.49 -25.09 -5.73
C ARG A 50 -13.60 -24.58 -6.86
N ILE A 51 -14.06 -23.60 -7.63
CA ILE A 51 -13.28 -22.96 -8.69
C ILE A 51 -12.04 -22.28 -8.10
N SER A 52 -12.22 -21.54 -7.00
CA SER A 52 -11.13 -20.88 -6.28
C SER A 52 -10.06 -21.87 -5.85
N LYS A 53 -10.44 -22.98 -5.22
CA LYS A 53 -9.51 -24.05 -4.80
C LYS A 53 -8.83 -24.74 -5.98
N TYR A 54 -9.56 -25.00 -7.07
CA TYR A 54 -9.03 -25.69 -8.24
C TYR A 54 -7.95 -24.88 -8.97
N TYR A 55 -8.13 -23.57 -9.06
CA TYR A 55 -7.16 -22.67 -9.69
C TYR A 55 -6.16 -22.07 -8.70
N ASN A 56 -6.36 -22.24 -7.39
CA ASN A 56 -5.62 -21.55 -6.35
C ASN A 56 -5.68 -20.01 -6.49
N ILE A 57 -6.86 -19.49 -6.83
CA ILE A 57 -7.13 -18.05 -7.03
C ILE A 57 -8.28 -17.63 -6.11
N SER A 58 -8.19 -16.47 -5.47
CA SER A 58 -9.25 -15.99 -4.57
C SER A 58 -10.57 -15.75 -5.32
N ILE A 59 -11.70 -15.97 -4.64
CA ILE A 59 -13.02 -15.66 -5.19
C ILE A 59 -13.12 -14.18 -5.56
N ASP A 60 -12.58 -13.30 -4.70
CA ASP A 60 -12.55 -11.86 -4.93
C ASP A 60 -11.85 -11.52 -6.26
N LEU A 61 -10.69 -12.11 -6.53
CA LEU A 61 -9.98 -11.88 -7.78
C LEU A 61 -10.75 -12.42 -8.99
N LEU A 62 -11.36 -13.60 -8.85
CA LEU A 62 -12.16 -14.21 -9.92
C LEU A 62 -13.33 -13.33 -10.35
N VAL A 63 -13.90 -12.52 -9.46
CA VAL A 63 -15.11 -11.72 -9.76
C VAL A 63 -14.84 -10.23 -9.94
N THR A 64 -13.74 -9.68 -9.41
CA THR A 64 -13.46 -8.23 -9.43
C THR A 64 -12.37 -7.82 -10.43
N VAL A 65 -11.45 -8.71 -10.81
CA VAL A 65 -10.29 -8.36 -11.65
C VAL A 65 -10.29 -9.17 -12.93
N ASP A 66 -10.04 -8.50 -14.07
CA ASP A 66 -9.80 -9.17 -15.35
C ASP A 66 -8.40 -9.79 -15.38
N ILE A 67 -8.30 -11.08 -15.05
CA ILE A 67 -7.02 -11.79 -14.92
C ILE A 67 -6.33 -12.01 -16.26
N ARG A 68 -7.03 -11.80 -17.39
CA ARG A 68 -6.46 -11.93 -18.75
C ARG A 68 -5.38 -10.88 -19.01
N LYS A 69 -5.41 -9.77 -18.26
CA LYS A 69 -4.50 -8.64 -18.39
C LYS A 69 -3.16 -8.85 -17.65
N TYR A 70 -3.01 -9.94 -16.89
CA TYR A 70 -1.85 -10.19 -16.04
C TYR A 70 -1.24 -11.57 -16.31
N PRO A 71 0.07 -11.76 -16.09
CA PRO A 71 0.70 -13.09 -16.16
C PRO A 71 0.15 -14.02 -15.08
N ILE A 72 -0.27 -15.23 -15.45
CA ILE A 72 -0.88 -16.19 -14.51
C ILE A 72 0.10 -16.61 -13.42
N ASP A 73 1.38 -16.77 -13.73
CA ASP A 73 2.39 -17.19 -12.75
C ASP A 73 2.52 -16.17 -11.62
N ASP A 74 2.39 -14.88 -11.92
CA ASP A 74 2.39 -13.81 -10.92
C ASP A 74 1.14 -13.87 -10.02
N ILE A 75 0.00 -14.34 -10.56
CA ILE A 75 -1.25 -14.54 -9.80
C ILE A 75 -1.15 -15.78 -8.92
N LEU A 76 -0.56 -16.88 -9.41
CA LEU A 76 -0.50 -18.17 -8.71
C LEU A 76 0.56 -18.20 -7.60
N ASN A 77 1.63 -17.42 -7.73
CA ASN A 77 2.68 -17.29 -6.72
C ASN A 77 2.29 -16.39 -5.54
N LEU A 78 1.04 -15.90 -5.49
CA LEU A 78 0.56 -15.05 -4.41
C LEU A 78 0.31 -15.88 -3.13
N PRO A 79 0.98 -15.56 -2.01
CA PRO A 79 0.65 -16.17 -0.74
C PRO A 79 -0.72 -15.67 -0.27
N ASN A 80 -1.65 -16.60 0.00
CA ASN A 80 -2.89 -16.39 0.75
C ASN A 80 -3.70 -15.14 0.35
N ASN A 81 -4.31 -15.17 -0.84
CA ASN A 81 -5.56 -14.42 -1.05
C ASN A 81 -5.42 -12.88 -1.01
N ARG A 82 -4.27 -12.33 -1.39
CA ARG A 82 -4.05 -10.88 -1.45
C ARG A 82 -4.51 -10.29 -2.78
N VAL A 83 -5.15 -9.13 -2.68
CA VAL A 83 -5.41 -8.23 -3.80
C VAL A 83 -4.10 -7.96 -4.53
N VAL A 84 -4.08 -8.21 -5.83
CA VAL A 84 -2.97 -7.81 -6.69
C VAL A 84 -3.00 -6.29 -6.70
N LEU A 85 -1.98 -5.67 -6.14
CA LEU A 85 -1.68 -4.29 -6.50
C LEU A 85 -1.19 -4.35 -7.94
N PRO A 86 -1.95 -3.89 -8.95
CA PRO A 86 -1.43 -3.87 -10.30
C PRO A 86 -0.21 -2.96 -10.31
N ILE A 87 0.92 -3.50 -10.76
CA ILE A 87 2.15 -2.75 -10.99
C ILE A 87 2.29 -2.64 -12.50
N VAL A 88 2.27 -1.42 -13.03
CA VAL A 88 2.53 -1.23 -14.45
C VAL A 88 4.04 -1.33 -14.66
N VAL A 89 4.49 -2.05 -15.69
CA VAL A 89 5.91 -2.16 -16.05
C VAL A 89 6.21 -1.44 -17.37
N ASP A 90 7.43 -0.94 -17.53
CA ASP A 90 7.92 -0.44 -18.81
C ASP A 90 8.36 -1.57 -19.76
N LYS A 91 8.88 -1.22 -20.93
CA LYS A 91 9.35 -2.20 -21.94
C LYS A 91 10.55 -3.02 -21.49
N ASP A 92 11.28 -2.55 -20.49
CA ASP A 92 12.49 -3.15 -19.94
C ASP A 92 12.19 -3.93 -18.64
N GLY A 93 10.92 -4.01 -18.24
CA GLY A 93 10.47 -4.71 -17.03
C GLY A 93 10.65 -3.91 -15.74
N ASN A 94 10.91 -2.61 -15.81
CA ASN A 94 11.00 -1.76 -14.62
C ASN A 94 9.59 -1.37 -14.14
N ASN A 95 9.37 -1.46 -12.83
CA ASN A 95 8.11 -1.11 -12.19
C ASN A 95 7.90 0.41 -12.21
N TYR A 96 6.78 0.87 -12.76
CA TYR A 96 6.29 2.22 -12.52
C TYR A 96 5.83 2.35 -11.07
N ILE A 97 6.04 3.54 -10.52
CA ILE A 97 5.53 3.93 -9.22
C ILE A 97 4.38 4.88 -9.47
N GLU A 98 3.15 4.45 -9.17
CA GLU A 98 1.99 5.32 -9.25
C GLU A 98 1.93 6.25 -8.04
N ILE A 99 1.59 7.52 -8.28
CA ILE A 99 1.46 8.55 -7.27
C ILE A 99 -0.02 8.74 -6.92
N VAL A 100 -0.38 8.48 -5.67
CA VAL A 100 -1.73 8.63 -5.13
C VAL A 100 -1.92 10.06 -4.60
N PRO A 101 -2.85 10.84 -5.16
CA PRO A 101 -3.21 12.15 -4.63
C PRO A 101 -4.06 12.02 -3.38
N GLN A 102 -3.73 12.79 -2.34
CA GLN A 102 -4.42 12.73 -1.06
C GLN A 102 -5.91 13.16 -1.15
N LYS A 103 -6.27 14.13 -2.00
CA LYS A 103 -7.68 14.51 -2.28
C LYS A 103 -8.48 13.43 -3.03
N ALA A 104 -7.79 12.52 -3.70
CA ALA A 104 -8.38 11.38 -4.39
C ALA A 104 -8.34 10.09 -3.54
N SER A 105 -7.91 10.18 -2.27
CA SER A 105 -7.82 9.03 -1.35
C SER A 105 -9.16 8.33 -1.19
N MET A 106 -10.29 9.04 -1.20
CA MET A 106 -11.61 8.37 -1.17
C MET A 106 -11.89 7.53 -2.43
N GLY A 107 -11.37 7.92 -3.59
CA GLY A 107 -11.42 7.14 -4.83
C GLY A 107 -10.44 5.96 -4.80
N TYR A 108 -9.23 6.15 -4.25
CA TYR A 108 -8.26 5.07 -4.03
C TYR A 108 -8.76 4.03 -3.01
N LEU A 109 -9.42 4.47 -1.93
CA LEU A 109 -10.00 3.62 -0.89
C LEU A 109 -11.27 2.89 -1.35
N LYS A 110 -12.09 3.50 -2.23
CA LYS A 110 -13.31 2.89 -2.79
C LYS A 110 -13.09 2.13 -4.09
N GLY A 111 -12.07 2.50 -4.85
CA GLY A 111 -11.70 2.00 -6.18
C GLY A 111 -10.36 1.28 -6.20
N PHE A 112 -9.95 0.74 -5.05
CA PHE A 112 -8.71 -0.01 -4.82
C PHE A 112 -8.46 -1.12 -5.85
N ASN A 113 -9.54 -1.64 -6.46
CA ASN A 113 -9.53 -2.68 -7.48
C ASN A 113 -9.94 -2.20 -8.87
N ASP A 114 -10.18 -0.90 -9.10
CA ASP A 114 -10.53 -0.38 -10.43
C ASP A 114 -9.24 -0.12 -11.22
N PRO A 115 -8.87 -1.00 -12.18
CA PRO A 115 -7.66 -0.81 -12.96
C PRO A 115 -7.73 0.49 -13.77
N GLY A 116 -8.93 0.95 -14.14
CA GLY A 116 -9.13 2.19 -14.88
C GLY A 116 -8.86 3.45 -14.07
N TYR A 117 -8.93 3.39 -12.74
CA TYR A 117 -8.53 4.49 -11.86
C TYR A 117 -7.00 4.52 -11.68
N ILE A 118 -6.39 3.37 -11.36
CA ILE A 118 -4.94 3.23 -11.23
C ILE A 118 -4.25 3.63 -12.54
N GLU A 119 -4.87 3.33 -13.69
CA GLU A 119 -4.33 3.70 -14.99
C GLU A 119 -4.18 5.21 -15.19
N LYS A 120 -5.01 6.03 -14.54
CA LYS A 120 -5.03 7.49 -14.67
C LYS A 120 -4.10 8.21 -13.68
N LEU A 121 -3.53 7.48 -12.72
CA LEU A 121 -2.61 8.08 -11.75
C LEU A 121 -1.33 8.53 -12.45
N MET A 122 -0.73 9.62 -11.93
CA MET A 122 0.59 10.04 -12.36
C MET A 122 1.60 8.93 -12.03
N ARG A 123 2.56 8.70 -12.93
CA ARG A 123 3.56 7.66 -12.80
C ARG A 123 4.95 8.24 -12.87
N ILE A 124 5.85 7.71 -12.06
CA ILE A 124 7.27 7.96 -12.15
C ILE A 124 8.00 6.63 -12.30
N LEU A 125 9.16 6.68 -12.95
CA LEU A 125 10.03 5.53 -13.09
C LEU A 125 11.36 5.84 -12.41
N LEU A 126 11.72 5.02 -11.42
CA LEU A 126 12.98 5.13 -10.70
C LEU A 126 13.82 3.88 -11.00
N PRO A 127 14.79 3.96 -11.94
CA PRO A 127 15.51 2.79 -12.47
C PRO A 127 16.27 1.96 -11.42
N PHE A 128 16.51 2.53 -10.24
CA PHE A 128 17.24 1.89 -9.15
C PHE A 128 16.31 1.19 -8.14
N LEU A 129 14.99 1.41 -8.21
CA LEU A 129 13.97 0.69 -7.44
C LEU A 129 13.35 -0.41 -8.30
N LYS A 130 14.13 -1.46 -8.57
CA LYS A 130 13.71 -2.56 -9.46
C LYS A 130 12.95 -3.68 -8.77
N ASN A 131 13.32 -3.98 -7.52
CA ASN A 131 12.79 -5.12 -6.77
C ASN A 131 11.88 -4.59 -5.65
N GLY A 132 10.62 -5.03 -5.62
CA GLY A 132 9.67 -4.60 -4.61
C GLY A 132 8.46 -3.90 -5.23
N LYS A 133 7.42 -3.70 -4.40
CA LYS A 133 6.18 -3.01 -4.80
C LYS A 133 6.25 -1.61 -4.20
N TYR A 134 6.25 -0.59 -5.04
CA TYR A 134 6.39 0.78 -4.60
C TYR A 134 5.15 1.60 -4.91
N ARG A 135 4.84 2.58 -4.06
CA ARG A 135 3.76 3.55 -4.29
C ARG A 135 4.22 4.92 -3.82
N GLY A 136 3.88 5.95 -4.59
CA GLY A 136 4.08 7.35 -4.23
C GLY A 136 2.81 7.90 -3.58
N PHE A 137 2.96 8.72 -2.55
CA PHE A 137 1.87 9.40 -1.86
C PHE A 137 2.17 10.89 -1.82
N LEU A 138 1.22 11.73 -2.26
CA LEU A 138 1.36 13.17 -2.09
C LEU A 138 1.16 13.53 -0.62
N ALA A 139 2.19 14.14 -0.03
CA ALA A 139 2.13 14.72 1.30
C ALA A 139 1.30 16.00 1.28
N ASP A 140 0.54 16.19 2.34
CA ASP A 140 -0.28 17.37 2.61
C ASP A 140 -0.18 17.64 4.12
N GLY A 141 0.18 18.87 4.47
CA GLY A 141 0.38 19.29 5.85
C GLY A 141 1.84 19.32 6.30
N ASP A 142 2.02 19.82 7.51
CA ASP A 142 3.27 20.18 8.17
C ASP A 142 3.67 19.18 9.29
N SER A 143 2.94 18.09 9.43
CA SER A 143 3.07 17.17 10.56
C SER A 143 4.37 16.35 10.56
N MET A 144 5.06 16.21 9.41
CA MET A 144 6.36 15.53 9.32
C MET A 144 7.35 16.29 8.43
N PRO A 145 8.06 17.29 8.98
CA PRO A 145 9.19 17.92 8.32
C PRO A 145 10.26 16.86 7.99
N PRO A 146 10.94 16.92 6.83
CA PRO A 146 10.99 18.03 5.87
C PRO A 146 9.93 17.97 4.77
N PHE A 147 8.87 17.16 4.87
CA PHE A 147 7.89 17.07 3.79
C PHE A 147 6.87 18.19 3.91
N ALA A 148 6.92 19.14 2.96
CA ALA A 148 5.87 20.14 2.79
C ALA A 148 4.84 19.69 1.75
N ASP A 149 3.75 20.46 1.63
CA ASP A 149 2.73 20.30 0.60
C ASP A 149 3.38 20.05 -0.78
N GLN A 150 2.83 19.07 -1.50
CA GLN A 150 3.31 18.60 -2.82
C GLN A 150 4.59 17.74 -2.79
N SER A 151 5.15 17.44 -1.63
CA SER A 151 6.19 16.41 -1.53
C SER A 151 5.61 15.05 -1.88
N ILE A 152 6.39 14.18 -2.53
CA ILE A 152 5.99 12.81 -2.84
C ILE A 152 6.75 11.88 -1.92
N ILE A 153 6.04 11.12 -1.10
CA ILE A 153 6.61 10.09 -0.23
C ILE A 153 6.52 8.75 -0.96
N ILE A 154 7.64 8.09 -1.17
CA ILE A 154 7.71 6.78 -1.82
C ILE A 154 7.89 5.73 -0.74
N GLY A 155 6.95 4.79 -0.69
CA GLY A 155 6.99 3.66 0.22
C GLY A 155 7.06 2.32 -0.52
N GLU A 156 7.65 1.33 0.14
CA GLU A 156 7.66 -0.07 -0.27
C GLU A 156 6.57 -0.85 0.49
N TYR A 157 5.81 -1.68 -0.21
CA TYR A 157 4.68 -2.41 0.37
C TYR A 157 5.12 -3.36 1.48
N VAL A 158 4.52 -3.22 2.66
CA VAL A 158 4.76 -4.10 3.79
C VAL A 158 3.78 -5.27 3.74
N GLU A 159 4.32 -6.45 3.50
CA GLU A 159 3.52 -7.66 3.36
C GLU A 159 3.00 -8.18 4.70
N LYS A 160 3.82 -8.22 5.75
CA LYS A 160 3.40 -8.73 7.06
C LYS A 160 3.57 -7.63 8.11
N LEU A 161 2.60 -7.55 9.02
CA LEU A 161 2.69 -6.64 10.18
C LEU A 161 3.88 -6.94 11.09
N ASP A 162 4.46 -8.14 11.00
CA ASP A 162 5.65 -8.52 11.76
C ASP A 162 6.95 -7.95 11.14
N ASP A 163 6.90 -7.47 9.89
CA ASP A 163 8.03 -6.83 9.22
C ASP A 163 8.21 -5.36 9.67
N LEU A 164 7.27 -4.83 10.47
CA LEU A 164 7.34 -3.49 11.04
C LEU A 164 8.47 -3.39 12.06
N LYS A 165 9.41 -2.49 11.78
CA LYS A 165 10.51 -2.11 12.66
C LYS A 165 10.14 -0.88 13.48
N LEU A 166 10.42 -0.94 14.78
CA LEU A 166 10.28 0.17 15.73
C LEU A 166 11.07 1.39 15.25
N ASP A 167 10.53 2.58 15.52
CA ASP A 167 11.14 3.88 15.23
C ASP A 167 11.50 4.04 13.74
N LYS A 168 10.66 3.48 12.87
CA LYS A 168 10.72 3.65 11.41
C LYS A 168 9.43 4.27 10.91
N ASP A 169 9.55 4.96 9.77
CA ASP A 169 8.45 5.69 9.18
C ASP A 169 7.70 4.85 8.16
N TYR A 170 6.38 4.98 8.18
CA TYR A 170 5.49 4.26 7.30
C TYR A 170 4.36 5.17 6.84
N VAL A 171 3.87 4.90 5.64
CA VAL A 171 2.57 5.38 5.19
C VAL A 171 1.53 4.33 5.57
N PHE A 172 0.55 4.73 6.39
CA PHE A 172 -0.60 3.94 6.75
C PHE A 172 -1.80 4.37 5.92
N VAL A 173 -2.33 3.44 5.13
CA VAL A 173 -3.58 3.63 4.39
C VAL A 173 -4.69 3.01 5.22
N THR A 174 -5.62 3.84 5.69
CA THR A 174 -6.79 3.42 6.47
C THR A 174 -8.07 3.69 5.70
N ARG A 175 -9.19 3.11 6.15
CA ARG A 175 -10.52 3.37 5.58
C ARG A 175 -10.94 4.85 5.64
N GLU A 176 -10.33 5.63 6.52
CA GLU A 176 -10.63 7.05 6.73
C GLU A 176 -9.69 7.97 5.96
N GLY A 177 -8.49 7.51 5.62
CA GLY A 177 -7.52 8.33 4.90
C GLY A 177 -6.11 7.73 4.86
N ILE A 178 -5.16 8.52 4.37
CA ILE A 178 -3.75 8.15 4.26
C ILE A 178 -2.96 9.04 5.21
N THR A 179 -2.08 8.45 6.02
CA THR A 179 -1.23 9.19 6.97
C THR A 179 0.20 8.67 6.93
N TYR A 180 1.17 9.58 6.98
CA TYR A 180 2.59 9.25 7.13
C TYR A 180 2.99 9.48 8.59
N LYS A 181 3.51 8.45 9.26
CA LYS A 181 3.83 8.45 10.71
C LYS A 181 4.94 7.45 11.05
N THR A 182 5.60 7.68 12.19
CA THR A 182 6.59 6.77 12.78
C THR A 182 5.89 5.69 13.60
N PHE A 183 6.28 4.43 13.41
CA PHE A 183 5.75 3.29 14.15
C PHE A 183 6.43 3.16 15.52
N LEU A 184 5.65 3.22 16.59
CA LEU A 184 6.17 3.13 17.97
C LEU A 184 5.93 1.78 18.63
N LYS A 185 4.72 1.22 18.50
CA LYS A 185 4.39 -0.08 19.12
C LYS A 185 3.18 -0.71 18.47
N ARG A 186 3.08 -2.03 18.63
CA ARG A 186 1.92 -2.82 18.21
C ARG A 186 1.30 -3.53 19.41
N ASN A 187 -0.02 -3.37 19.53
CA ASN A 187 -0.87 -4.11 20.45
C ASN A 187 -1.67 -5.17 19.68
N LYS A 188 -2.43 -6.01 20.40
CA LYS A 188 -3.28 -7.06 19.78
C LYS A 188 -4.35 -6.51 18.81
N LYS A 189 -4.79 -5.26 18.99
CA LYS A 189 -5.90 -4.66 18.23
C LYS A 189 -5.55 -3.36 17.52
N SER A 190 -4.38 -2.77 17.80
CA SER A 190 -4.01 -1.45 17.29
C SER A 190 -2.50 -1.29 17.14
N ILE A 191 -2.11 -0.32 16.32
CA ILE A 191 -0.75 0.17 16.17
C ILE A 191 -0.70 1.60 16.71
N THR A 192 0.29 1.90 17.55
CA THR A 192 0.56 3.26 18.00
C THR A 192 1.57 3.90 17.05
N VAL A 193 1.23 5.10 16.60
CA VAL A 193 2.04 5.90 15.68
C VAL A 193 2.27 7.28 16.25
N ALA A 194 3.37 7.93 15.86
CA ALA A 194 3.69 9.30 16.26
C ALA A 194 4.09 10.14 15.04
N ALA A 195 3.93 11.45 15.17
CA ALA A 195 4.51 12.41 14.24
C ALA A 195 5.92 12.80 14.70
N ASP A 196 6.81 13.15 13.78
CA ASP A 196 8.13 13.71 14.12
C ASP A 196 8.02 15.12 14.74
N ASN A 197 6.89 15.78 14.50
CA ASN A 197 6.60 17.07 15.09
C ASN A 197 6.08 16.91 16.53
N LEU A 198 6.83 17.46 17.49
CA LEU A 198 6.56 17.45 18.94
C LEU A 198 5.19 18.03 19.34
N PHE A 199 4.54 18.80 18.45
CA PHE A 199 3.21 19.36 18.71
C PHE A 199 2.08 18.33 18.60
N TYR A 200 2.32 17.13 18.08
CA TYR A 200 1.30 16.10 17.89
C TYR A 200 1.52 14.92 18.83
N GLU A 201 0.52 14.60 19.65
CA GLU A 201 0.59 13.42 20.51
C GLU A 201 0.49 12.12 19.72
N PRO A 202 1.20 11.05 20.15
CA PRO A 202 1.03 9.73 19.58
C PRO A 202 -0.40 9.23 19.70
N TYR A 203 -0.91 8.59 18.65
CA TYR A 203 -2.27 8.05 18.61
C TYR A 203 -2.29 6.61 18.11
N ASN A 204 -3.44 5.94 18.29
CA ASN A 204 -3.62 4.54 17.91
C ASN A 204 -4.47 4.42 16.65
N ILE A 205 -4.00 3.60 15.71
CA ILE A 205 -4.74 3.16 14.54
C ILE A 205 -5.22 1.73 14.79
N ALA A 206 -6.50 1.45 14.64
CA ALA A 206 -7.03 0.10 14.80
C ALA A 206 -6.58 -0.80 13.63
N LEU A 207 -6.15 -2.03 13.93
CA LEU A 207 -5.67 -2.97 12.91
C LEU A 207 -6.75 -3.32 11.88
N GLY A 208 -8.03 -3.27 12.26
CA GLY A 208 -9.15 -3.54 11.34
C GLY A 208 -9.43 -2.42 10.34
N ASP A 209 -8.92 -1.21 10.59
CA ASP A 209 -9.10 -0.05 9.71
C ASP A 209 -7.93 0.12 8.75
N ILE A 210 -6.79 -0.53 9.01
CA ILE A 210 -5.61 -0.50 8.14
C ILE A 210 -5.88 -1.39 6.92
N VAL A 211 -5.77 -0.78 5.74
CA VAL A 211 -5.88 -1.45 4.44
C VAL A 211 -4.48 -1.81 3.93
N GLU A 212 -3.53 -0.87 4.01
CA GLU A 212 -2.16 -1.06 3.57
C GLU A 212 -1.17 -0.36 4.49
N ILE A 213 0.07 -0.87 4.49
CA ILE A 213 1.21 -0.21 5.12
C ILE A 213 2.36 -0.20 4.13
N TRP A 214 3.03 0.94 4.01
CA TRP A 214 4.17 1.13 3.12
C TRP A 214 5.36 1.65 3.93
N SER A 215 6.47 0.93 3.93
CA SER A 215 7.72 1.34 4.58
C SER A 215 8.32 2.50 3.82
N TYR A 216 8.68 3.58 4.50
CA TYR A 216 9.35 4.70 3.87
C TYR A 216 10.67 4.27 3.21
N VAL A 217 10.88 4.73 1.97
CA VAL A 217 12.11 4.50 1.21
C VAL A 217 12.78 5.83 0.89
N MET A 218 12.03 6.77 0.32
CA MET A 218 12.52 8.10 -0.02
C MET A 218 11.39 9.12 -0.15
N GLY A 219 11.74 10.39 -0.16
CA GLY A 219 10.82 11.47 -0.52
C GLY A 219 11.40 12.38 -1.59
N ILE A 220 10.53 12.86 -2.47
CA ILE A 220 10.83 13.86 -3.50
C ILE A 220 10.28 15.18 -2.99
N LEU A 221 11.16 16.15 -2.76
CA LEU A 221 10.80 17.49 -2.31
C LEU A 221 10.57 18.44 -3.49
N PRO A 222 9.68 19.45 -3.36
CA PRO A 222 9.52 20.48 -4.36
C PRO A 222 10.83 21.24 -4.63
N LYS A 223 11.05 21.65 -5.89
CA LYS A 223 12.30 22.24 -6.40
C LYS A 223 12.83 23.42 -5.58
N ASP A 224 11.94 24.23 -5.01
CA ASP A 224 12.29 25.44 -4.26
C ASP A 224 12.03 25.29 -2.75
N TYR A 225 11.70 24.08 -2.30
CA TYR A 225 11.50 23.80 -0.89
C TYR A 225 12.85 23.54 -0.21
N LYS A 226 13.30 24.50 0.59
CA LYS A 226 14.40 24.32 1.52
C LYS A 226 13.79 23.98 2.89
N PRO A 227 13.87 22.73 3.36
CA PRO A 227 13.49 22.46 4.73
C PRO A 227 14.29 23.37 5.65
N LEU A 228 13.60 23.98 6.63
CA LEU A 228 14.25 24.60 7.76
C LEU A 228 15.04 23.52 8.48
N MET A 229 16.27 23.27 8.05
CA MET A 229 17.22 22.53 8.86
C MET A 229 17.44 23.39 10.09
N PRO A 230 17.24 22.87 11.31
CA PRO A 230 17.67 23.57 12.51
C PRO A 230 19.11 23.96 12.27
N ASP A 231 19.43 25.25 12.38
CA ASP A 231 20.81 25.67 12.33
C ASP A 231 21.47 25.14 13.61
N TYR A 232 21.99 23.93 13.52
CA TYR A 232 22.63 23.22 14.64
C TYR A 232 23.80 24.04 15.20
N ALA A 233 24.40 24.93 14.41
CA ALA A 233 25.43 25.84 14.90
C ALA A 233 24.81 26.91 15.82
N ASN A 234 23.75 27.59 15.39
CA ASN A 234 23.03 28.55 16.23
C ASN A 234 22.43 27.90 17.48
N LEU A 235 21.85 26.71 17.34
CA LEU A 235 21.23 25.99 18.46
C LEU A 235 22.30 25.56 19.50
N LYS A 236 23.48 25.15 19.04
CA LYS A 236 24.62 24.83 19.91
C LYS A 236 25.18 26.08 20.60
N MET A 237 25.19 27.23 19.92
CA MET A 237 25.56 28.51 20.53
C MET A 237 24.55 28.91 21.62
N MET A 238 23.25 28.87 21.34
CA MET A 238 22.20 29.19 22.32
C MET A 238 22.24 28.27 23.54
N ILE A 239 22.48 26.96 23.35
CA ILE A 239 22.66 26.01 24.47
C ILE A 239 23.94 26.33 25.26
N GLY A 240 25.03 26.72 24.59
CA GLY A 240 26.26 27.16 25.22
C GLY A 240 26.05 28.41 26.09
N ASP A 241 25.30 29.39 25.57
CA ASP A 241 24.96 30.62 26.29
C ASP A 241 24.06 30.36 27.50
N LEU A 242 23.06 29.48 27.35
CA LEU A 242 22.21 29.03 28.45
C LEU A 242 23.02 28.33 29.54
N LYS A 243 23.93 27.42 29.17
CA LYS A 243 24.81 26.73 30.12
C LYS A 243 25.70 27.72 30.88
N THR A 244 26.24 28.71 30.18
CA THR A 244 27.08 29.76 30.80
C THR A 244 26.27 30.63 31.75
N THR A 245 25.03 30.95 31.37
CA THR A 245 24.10 31.73 32.20
C THR A 245 23.73 30.98 33.49
N ILE A 246 23.45 29.67 33.39
CA ILE A 246 23.14 28.82 34.55
C ILE A 246 24.35 28.74 35.50
N LEU A 247 25.56 28.48 34.98
CA LEU A 247 26.78 28.43 35.79
C LEU A 247 27.05 29.75 36.52
N ASN A 248 26.81 30.89 35.86
CA ASN A 248 26.96 32.21 36.47
C ASN A 248 25.92 32.47 37.57
N LEU A 249 24.70 31.95 37.43
CA LEU A 249 23.68 32.02 38.47
C LEU A 249 24.03 31.12 39.67
N GLU A 250 24.47 29.89 39.44
CA GLU A 250 24.90 28.96 40.50
C GLU A 250 26.08 29.51 41.31
N ASN A 251 27.06 30.12 40.63
CA ASN A 251 28.20 30.76 41.28
C ASN A 251 27.77 31.96 42.13
N LYS A 252 26.79 32.76 41.68
CA LYS A 252 26.24 33.87 42.46
C LYS A 252 25.45 33.40 43.67
N VAL A 253 24.68 32.32 43.55
CA VAL A 253 23.90 31.74 44.65
C VAL A 253 24.80 31.08 45.69
N SER A 254 25.93 30.50 45.27
CA SER A 254 26.92 29.87 46.15
C SER A 254 27.85 30.88 46.85
N SER A 255 27.76 32.16 46.50
CA SER A 255 28.50 33.28 47.11
C SER A 255 27.70 34.06 48.17
N PHE A 256 26.51 33.57 48.52
CA PHE A 256 25.71 33.97 49.70
C PHE A 256 25.79 32.87 50.76
#